data_AF-A0A6G2QLF4-F1
#
_entry.id   AF-A0A6G2QLF4-F1
#
_cell.length_a   1.000
_cell.length_b   1.000
_cell.length_c   1.000
_cell.angle_alpha   90.00
_cell.angle_beta   90.00
_cell.angle_gamma   90.00
#
_symmetry.space_group_name_H-M   'P 1'
#
loop_
_entity.id
_entity.type
_entity.pdbx_description
1 polymer ?
#
loop_
_entity_poly.entity_id
_entity_poly.type
_entity_poly.pdbx_seq_one_letter_code
_entity_poly.pdbx_strand_id
1 'polypeptide(L)'
;TVVSVDGSGGVRPGAARRIVAGLARAVSALPERADLVLTGGETARRVLDAAGVTTLWPVGQIHHGAVHSRTPDGRSVVTRPGSFGGPDSFLHIAAALRPRLLSSSLPPAPATAPSQQGVTQ
;
A
#
# COMPACT_ATOMS: atom_id res chain seq x y z
N THR A 1 0.30 -10.45 -0.44
CA THR A 1 0.80 -11.06 -1.69
C THR A 1 1.46 -10.01 -2.53
N VAL A 2 2.70 -10.25 -2.97
CA VAL A 2 3.42 -9.37 -3.90
C VAL A 2 3.49 -10.10 -5.24
N VAL A 3 3.11 -9.43 -6.32
CA VAL A 3 3.22 -9.95 -7.69
C VAL A 3 4.19 -9.05 -8.43
N SER A 4 5.25 -9.64 -8.98
CA SER A 4 6.24 -8.95 -9.82
C SER A 4 6.18 -9.49 -11.25
N VAL A 5 6.55 -8.63 -12.21
CA VAL A 5 6.79 -9.06 -13.59
C VAL A 5 8.21 -9.57 -13.68
N ASP A 6 8.41 -10.77 -14.24
CA ASP A 6 9.75 -11.28 -14.52
C ASP A 6 10.45 -10.39 -15.56
N GLY A 7 11.59 -9.82 -15.16
CA GLY A 7 12.40 -8.91 -15.98
C GLY A 7 13.50 -9.61 -16.79
N SER A 8 13.64 -10.94 -16.68
CA SER A 8 14.70 -11.72 -17.32
C SER A 8 14.79 -11.51 -18.85
N GLY A 9 13.66 -11.23 -19.50
CA GLY A 9 13.55 -10.99 -20.94
C GLY A 9 13.85 -9.56 -21.41
N GLY A 10 14.31 -8.67 -20.52
CA GLY A 10 14.60 -7.26 -20.82
C GLY A 10 13.36 -6.38 -21.00
N VAL A 11 13.59 -5.08 -21.17
CA VAL A 11 12.50 -4.09 -21.36
C VAL A 11 11.97 -4.16 -22.79
N ARG A 12 10.67 -4.43 -22.93
CA ARG A 12 9.96 -4.41 -24.21
C ARG A 12 9.03 -3.18 -24.26
N PRO A 13 9.39 -2.10 -24.96
CA PRO A 13 8.61 -0.85 -24.95
C PRO A 13 7.13 -1.03 -25.35
N GLY A 14 6.82 -1.97 -26.24
CA GLY A 14 5.44 -2.28 -26.65
C GLY A 14 4.60 -3.06 -25.63
N ALA A 15 5.21 -3.63 -24.58
CA ALA A 15 4.50 -4.48 -23.62
C ALA A 15 3.75 -3.70 -22.54
N ALA A 16 4.08 -2.41 -22.34
CA ALA A 16 3.58 -1.60 -21.24
C ALA A 16 2.06 -1.60 -21.13
N ARG A 17 1.34 -1.35 -22.23
CA ARG A 17 -0.14 -1.36 -22.25
C ARG A 17 -0.72 -2.70 -21.82
N ARG A 18 -0.11 -3.81 -22.27
CA ARG A 18 -0.56 -5.17 -21.96
C ARG A 18 -0.33 -5.53 -20.51
N ILE A 19 0.80 -5.09 -19.94
CA ILE A 19 1.13 -5.26 -18.51
C ILE A 19 0.13 -4.48 -17.66
N VAL A 20 -0.11 -3.21 -17.97
CA VAL A 20 -1.05 -2.36 -17.23
C VAL A 20 -2.47 -2.93 -17.30
N ALA A 21 -2.92 -3.39 -18.47
CA ALA A 21 -4.22 -4.05 -18.62
C ALA A 21 -4.31 -5.37 -17.81
N GLY A 22 -3.22 -6.15 -17.77
CA GLY A 22 -3.13 -7.34 -16.94
C GLY A 22 -3.26 -7.03 -15.45
N LEU A 23 -2.53 -6.02 -14.98
CA LEU A 23 -2.60 -5.57 -13.59
C LEU A 23 -4.00 -5.07 -13.22
N ALA A 24 -4.62 -4.25 -14.07
CA ALA A 24 -5.96 -3.73 -13.85
C ALA A 24 -6.98 -4.88 -13.70
N ARG A 25 -6.93 -5.89 -14.57
CA ARG A 25 -7.79 -7.09 -14.45
C ARG A 25 -7.54 -7.88 -13.17
N ALA A 26 -6.27 -8.09 -12.81
CA ALA A 26 -5.93 -8.80 -11.59
C ALA A 26 -6.45 -8.09 -10.33
N VAL A 27 -6.35 -6.76 -10.27
CA VAL A 27 -6.87 -5.97 -9.15
C VAL A 27 -8.40 -6.00 -9.11
N SER A 28 -9.09 -5.88 -10.25
CA SER A 28 -10.56 -5.95 -10.30
C SER A 28 -11.12 -7.33 -9.93
N ALA A 29 -10.33 -8.40 -10.05
CA ALA A 29 -10.72 -9.75 -9.69
C ALA A 29 -10.52 -10.08 -8.19
N LEU A 30 -9.98 -9.14 -7.38
CA LEU A 30 -9.81 -9.36 -5.95
C LEU A 30 -11.17 -9.43 -5.24
N PRO A 31 -11.43 -10.46 -4.40
CA PRO A 31 -12.73 -10.66 -3.75
C PRO A 31 -13.01 -9.64 -2.64
N GLU A 32 -11.98 -9.03 -2.06
CA GLU A 32 -12.11 -8.03 -1.00
C GLU A 32 -11.70 -6.63 -1.47
N ARG A 33 -12.32 -5.62 -0.85
CA ARG A 33 -12.01 -4.20 -1.05
C ARG A 33 -10.67 -3.84 -0.40
N ALA A 34 -9.58 -4.15 -1.10
CA ALA A 34 -8.23 -3.83 -0.65
C ALA A 34 -7.88 -2.35 -0.86
N ASP A 35 -7.29 -1.69 0.13
CA ASP A 35 -6.64 -0.39 -0.08
C ASP A 35 -5.61 -0.47 -1.22
N LEU A 36 -5.49 0.59 -2.03
CA LEU A 36 -4.59 0.62 -3.17
C LEU A 36 -3.42 1.55 -2.94
N VAL A 37 -2.24 1.11 -3.38
CA VAL A 37 -1.08 1.97 -3.60
C VAL A 37 -0.67 1.83 -5.05
N LEU A 38 -0.82 2.90 -5.83
CA LEU A 38 -0.62 2.94 -7.27
C LEU A 38 0.51 3.90 -7.59
N THR A 39 1.49 3.43 -8.38
CA THR A 39 2.59 4.25 -8.84
C THR A 39 2.60 4.38 -10.36
N GLY A 40 2.90 5.59 -10.84
CA GLY A 40 2.82 5.95 -12.25
C GLY A 40 1.41 6.32 -12.69
N GLY A 41 1.29 7.37 -13.50
CA GLY A 41 0.00 7.93 -13.91
C GLY A 41 -0.84 6.96 -14.74
N GLU A 42 -0.26 6.31 -15.75
CA GLU A 42 -0.97 5.36 -16.62
C GLU A 42 -1.49 4.15 -15.83
N THR A 43 -0.65 3.57 -14.97
CA THR A 43 -1.04 2.45 -14.10
C THR A 43 -2.17 2.84 -13.18
N ALA A 44 -2.05 3.99 -12.50
CA ALA A 44 -3.08 4.47 -11.57
C ALA A 44 -4.41 4.67 -12.29
N ARG A 45 -4.39 5.37 -13.43
CA ARG A 45 -5.58 5.62 -14.25
C ARG A 45 -6.30 4.32 -14.63
N ARG A 46 -5.59 3.38 -15.23
CA ARG A 46 -6.18 2.14 -15.75
C ARG A 46 -6.71 1.22 -14.66
N VAL A 47 -6.01 1.13 -13.53
CA VAL A 47 -6.47 0.32 -12.39
C VAL A 47 -7.73 0.93 -11.77
N LEU A 48 -7.80 2.26 -11.62
CA LEU A 48 -8.98 2.93 -11.09
C LEU A 48 -10.17 2.82 -12.05
N ASP A 49 -9.95 3.02 -13.35
CA ASP A 49 -10.98 2.85 -14.38
C ASP A 49 -11.55 1.42 -14.34
N ALA A 50 -10.69 0.39 -14.28
CA ALA A 50 -11.12 -1.01 -14.21
C ALA A 50 -11.79 -1.40 -12.88
N ALA A 51 -11.47 -0.68 -11.79
CA ALA A 51 -12.12 -0.85 -10.50
C ALA A 51 -13.43 -0.04 -10.37
N GLY A 52 -13.83 0.70 -11.41
CA GLY A 52 -15.02 1.56 -11.39
C GLY A 52 -14.90 2.78 -10.47
N VAL A 53 -13.68 3.19 -10.11
CA VAL A 53 -13.43 4.33 -9.21
C VAL A 53 -13.34 5.61 -10.03
N THR A 54 -14.42 6.40 -10.02
CA THR A 54 -14.51 7.68 -10.76
C THR A 54 -14.33 8.91 -9.88
N THR A 55 -14.32 8.73 -8.56
CA THR A 55 -14.25 9.84 -7.59
C THR A 55 -13.26 9.50 -6.48
N LEU A 56 -12.41 10.48 -6.16
CA LEU A 56 -11.44 10.44 -5.08
C LEU A 56 -11.52 11.76 -4.31
N TRP A 57 -11.61 11.68 -2.99
CA TRP A 57 -11.44 12.81 -2.10
C TRP A 57 -10.06 12.76 -1.46
N PRO A 58 -9.16 13.70 -1.77
CA PRO A 58 -7.88 13.80 -1.10
C PRO A 58 -8.07 14.00 0.42
N VAL A 59 -7.38 13.18 1.21
CA VAL A 59 -7.35 13.29 2.68
C VAL A 59 -6.07 13.95 3.14
N GLY A 60 -4.98 13.74 2.41
CA GLY A 60 -3.70 14.34 2.72
C GLY A 60 -2.57 13.73 1.90
N GLN A 61 -1.35 14.04 2.33
CA GLN A 61 -0.13 13.53 1.70
C GLN A 61 0.67 12.75 2.75
N ILE A 62 1.04 11.51 2.43
CA ILE A 62 1.83 10.64 3.33
C ILE A 62 3.29 11.09 3.33
N HIS A 63 3.83 11.33 2.13
CA HIS A 63 5.14 11.96 1.91
C HIS A 63 5.12 12.65 0.54
N HIS A 64 6.18 13.40 0.20
CA HIS A 64 6.26 14.14 -1.06
C HIS A 64 5.84 13.26 -2.27
N GLY A 65 4.78 13.69 -2.95
CA GLY A 65 4.21 13.02 -4.12
C GLY A 65 3.31 11.81 -3.86
N ALA A 66 3.16 11.31 -2.63
CA ALA A 66 2.26 10.21 -2.29
C ALA A 66 0.98 10.75 -1.65
N VAL A 67 -0.05 10.98 -2.48
CA VAL A 67 -1.33 11.53 -2.04
C VAL A 67 -2.25 10.40 -1.61
N HIS A 68 -2.79 10.50 -0.39
CA HIS A 68 -3.82 9.60 0.13
C HIS A 68 -5.20 10.20 -0.12
N SER A 69 -6.06 9.39 -0.73
CA SER A 69 -7.45 9.73 -1.03
C SER A 69 -8.40 8.64 -0.53
N ARG A 70 -9.66 9.02 -0.37
CA ARG A 70 -10.79 8.13 -0.10
C ARG A 70 -11.72 8.08 -1.30
N THR A 71 -12.30 6.92 -1.51
CA THR A 71 -13.35 6.67 -2.49
C THR A 71 -14.73 6.79 -1.83
N PRO A 72 -15.83 6.94 -2.61
CA PRO A 72 -17.21 6.89 -2.12
C PRO A 72 -17.53 5.70 -1.22
N ASP A 73 -16.83 4.61 -1.44
CA ASP A 73 -17.11 3.33 -0.81
C ASP A 73 -16.18 3.05 0.39
N GLY A 74 -15.43 4.07 0.83
CA GLY A 74 -14.61 4.09 2.05
C GLY A 74 -13.18 3.59 1.87
N ARG A 75 -12.84 2.99 0.73
CA ARG A 75 -11.50 2.43 0.45
C ARG A 75 -10.44 3.53 0.34
N SER A 76 -9.24 3.26 0.87
CA SER A 76 -8.08 4.14 0.67
C SER A 76 -7.42 3.90 -0.68
N VAL A 77 -7.05 4.98 -1.35
CA VAL A 77 -6.24 4.96 -2.57
C VAL A 77 -5.08 5.91 -2.36
N VAL A 78 -3.86 5.42 -2.55
CA VAL A 78 -2.65 6.24 -2.56
C VAL A 78 -2.09 6.24 -3.96
N THR A 79 -1.93 7.42 -4.56
CA THR A 79 -1.29 7.58 -5.86
C THR A 79 0.03 8.31 -5.73
N ARG A 80 1.06 7.82 -6.42
CA ARG A 80 2.40 8.43 -6.45
C ARG A 80 2.96 8.48 -7.88
N PRO A 81 3.50 9.61 -8.36
CA PRO A 81 4.22 9.63 -9.63
C PRO A 81 5.40 8.65 -9.62
N GLY A 82 5.67 8.01 -10.76
CA GLY A 82 6.71 6.96 -10.84
C GLY A 82 8.10 7.44 -10.41
N SER A 83 8.42 8.71 -10.68
CA SER A 83 9.71 9.34 -10.39
C SER A 83 9.87 9.86 -8.95
N PHE A 84 8.85 9.73 -8.09
CA PHE A 84 8.85 10.32 -6.74
C PHE A 84 9.06 9.25 -5.66
N GLY A 85 9.65 9.62 -4.52
CA GLY A 85 9.84 8.72 -3.37
C GLY A 85 11.17 7.95 -3.40
N GLY A 86 11.65 7.56 -2.21
CA GLY A 86 12.85 6.75 -2.05
C GLY A 86 12.56 5.24 -2.04
N PRO A 87 13.61 4.41 -1.83
CA PRO A 87 13.49 2.95 -1.78
C PRO A 87 12.39 2.44 -0.83
N ASP A 88 12.17 3.14 0.27
CA ASP A 88 11.23 2.74 1.32
C ASP A 88 9.82 3.33 1.16
N SER A 89 9.54 4.01 0.04
CA SER A 89 8.26 4.72 -0.17
C SER A 89 7.04 3.83 0.02
N PHE A 90 7.05 2.60 -0.50
CA PHE A 90 5.93 1.68 -0.32
C PHE A 90 5.77 1.22 1.14
N LEU A 91 6.86 1.06 1.88
CA LEU A 91 6.82 0.70 3.29
C LEU A 91 6.19 1.83 4.12
N HIS A 92 6.60 3.08 3.88
CA HIS A 92 6.00 4.24 4.54
C HIS A 92 4.50 4.38 4.24
N ILE A 93 4.10 4.14 2.98
CA ILE A 93 2.68 4.17 2.61
C ILE A 93 1.90 3.04 3.29
N ALA A 94 2.44 1.81 3.29
CA ALA A 94 1.79 0.68 3.93
C ALA A 94 1.64 0.88 5.45
N ALA A 95 2.67 1.43 6.11
CA ALA A 95 2.65 1.82 7.51
C ALA A 95 1.54 2.83 7.83
N ALA A 96 1.42 3.87 6.99
CA ALA A 96 0.39 4.90 7.16
C ALA A 96 -1.04 4.35 6.98
N LEU A 97 -1.23 3.43 6.02
CA LEU A 97 -2.54 2.80 5.78
C LEU A 97 -2.90 1.73 6.82
N ARG A 98 -1.90 1.06 7.40
CA ARG A 98 -2.08 -0.03 8.36
C ARG A 98 -1.15 0.09 9.56
N PRO A 99 -1.40 1.05 10.47
CA PRO A 99 -0.54 1.26 11.64
C PRO A 99 -0.40 0.02 12.53
N ARG A 100 -1.45 -0.82 12.60
CA ARG A 100 -1.45 -2.06 13.40
C ARG A 100 -0.46 -3.12 12.91
N LEU A 101 -0.08 -3.13 11.63
CA LEU A 101 0.93 -4.06 11.13
C LEU A 101 2.31 -3.80 11.74
N LEU A 102 2.61 -2.54 12.08
CA LEU A 102 3.86 -2.16 12.76
C LEU A 102 3.83 -2.46 14.27
N SER A 103 2.65 -2.44 14.89
CA SER A 103 2.49 -2.73 16.32
C SER A 103 2.55 -4.23 16.63
N SER A 104 2.31 -5.09 15.64
CA SER A 104 2.34 -6.55 15.80
C SER A 104 3.76 -7.14 15.80
N SER A 105 4.80 -6.35 15.47
CA SER A 105 6.19 -6.81 15.41
C SER A 105 7.06 -6.31 16.56
N LEU A 106 6.51 -5.56 17.51
CA LEU A 106 7.23 -5.19 18.72
C LEU A 106 7.15 -6.37 19.71
N PRO A 107 8.28 -6.95 20.16
CA PRO A 107 8.23 -7.95 21.22
C PRO A 107 7.54 -7.36 22.45
N PRO A 108 6.74 -8.15 23.19
CA PRO A 108 6.08 -7.65 24.40
C PRO A 108 7.13 -7.05 25.33
N ALA A 109 6.86 -5.85 25.84
CA ALA A 109 7.72 -5.22 26.84
C ALA A 109 7.98 -6.23 27.97
N PRO A 110 9.23 -6.36 28.45
CA PRO A 110 9.54 -7.31 29.51
C PRO A 110 8.61 -7.03 30.68
N ALA A 111 7.81 -8.03 31.05
CA ALA A 111 6.90 -7.94 32.18
C ALA A 111 7.76 -7.61 33.41
N THR A 112 7.56 -6.42 33.98
CA THR A 112 8.11 -6.07 35.29
C THR A 112 7.54 -7.08 36.28
N ALA A 113 8.38 -8.02 36.71
CA ALA A 113 7.99 -9.01 37.69
C ALA A 113 7.52 -8.30 38.98
N PRO A 114 6.40 -8.73 39.59
CA PRO A 114 6.00 -8.16 40.87
C PRO A 114 7.05 -8.53 41.93
N SER A 115 7.61 -7.50 42.58
CA SER A 115 8.45 -7.64 43.76
C SER A 115 7.65 -8.35 44.86
N GLN A 116 7.88 -9.65 45.02
CA GLN A 116 7.34 -10.42 46.14
C GLN A 116 7.91 -9.83 47.43
N GLN A 117 7.03 -9.23 48.23
CA GLN A 117 7.28 -8.84 49.60
C GLN A 117 7.59 -10.11 50.41
N GLY A 118 8.87 -10.32 50.72
CA GLY A 118 9.30 -11.31 51.71
C GLY A 118 9.23 -10.70 53.10
N VAL A 119 8.14 -10.99 53.82
CA VAL A 119 8.07 -10.91 55.28
C VAL A 119 9.09 -11.90 55.84
N THR A 120 9.97 -11.45 56.73
CA THR A 120 10.67 -12.36 57.66
C THR A 120 10.74 -11.67 59.01
N GLN A 121 10.34 -12.45 60.02
CA GLN A 121 10.25 -12.12 61.44
C GLN A 121 11.48 -11.42 62.01
#